data_AF-A0A1E1F4M6-F1
#
_entry.id   AF-A0A1E1F4M6-F1
#
_cell.length_a   1.000
_cell.length_b   1.000
_cell.length_c   1.000
_cell.angle_alpha   90.00
_cell.angle_beta   90.00
_cell.angle_gamma   90.00
#
_symmetry.space_group_name_H-M   'P 1'
#
loop_
_entity.id
_entity.type
_entity.pdbx_description
1 polymer ?
#
loop_
_entity_poly.entity_id
_entity_poly.type
_entity_poly.pdbx_seq_one_letter_code
_entity_poly.pdbx_strand_id
1 'polypeptide(L)'
;MLILATTGNYMAPFARDLGYDGQPFAWDEDRRAHLRAELDGWYALAYGLTRDELRYVLDPKDVMGADYPSETFRVLQKNEIAKHGEYRTRRLVLAAYDALVTGGMRPRTEGYR
;
A
#
# COMPACT_ATOMS: atom_id res chain seq x y z
N MET A 1 1.20 2.18 -14.30
CA MET A 1 2.38 1.29 -14.26
C MET A 1 3.69 2.06 -14.53
N LEU A 2 3.89 3.28 -13.98
CA LEU A 2 5.14 4.04 -14.20
C LEU A 2 5.58 4.91 -13.01
N ILE A 3 4.93 4.82 -11.85
CA ILE A 3 5.15 5.78 -10.75
C ILE A 3 6.17 5.31 -9.70
N LEU A 4 6.85 4.17 -9.91
CA LEU A 4 7.74 3.58 -8.90
C LEU A 4 9.24 3.71 -9.17
N ALA A 5 9.66 4.30 -10.30
CA ALA A 5 11.05 4.23 -10.77
C ALA A 5 11.90 5.51 -10.61
N THR A 6 11.51 6.49 -9.80
CA THR A 6 12.22 7.79 -9.76
C THR A 6 12.78 8.11 -8.39
N THR A 7 13.85 7.40 -8.01
CA THR A 7 14.75 7.87 -6.93
C THR A 7 16.18 7.76 -7.45
N GLY A 8 16.75 8.87 -7.89
CA GLY A 8 18.13 8.94 -8.32
C GLY A 8 18.33 9.90 -9.48
N ASN A 9 19.30 10.80 -9.34
CA ASN A 9 19.71 11.80 -10.33
C ASN A 9 20.22 11.20 -11.68
N TYR A 10 20.08 9.87 -11.86
CA TYR A 10 20.50 9.10 -13.03
C TYR A 10 19.43 8.95 -14.11
N MET A 11 18.17 9.34 -13.83
CA MET A 11 17.03 9.18 -14.76
C MET A 11 16.55 10.49 -15.42
N ALA A 12 17.28 11.59 -15.23
CA ALA A 12 16.98 12.86 -15.92
C ALA A 12 17.02 12.76 -17.47
N PRO A 13 17.91 11.96 -18.10
CA PRO A 13 17.86 11.78 -19.55
C PRO A 13 16.60 11.03 -20.01
N PHE A 14 16.18 10.01 -19.26
CA PHE A 14 15.02 9.17 -19.59
C PHE A 14 13.68 9.91 -19.44
N ALA A 15 13.57 10.80 -18.44
CA ALA A 15 12.41 11.67 -18.29
C ALA A 15 12.25 12.67 -19.45
N ARG A 16 13.35 13.16 -20.00
CA ARG A 16 13.35 14.07 -21.16
C ARG A 16 12.95 13.36 -22.46
N ASP A 17 13.41 12.14 -22.69
CA ASP A 17 13.01 11.34 -23.85
C ASP A 17 11.50 10.98 -23.85
N LEU A 18 10.86 10.96 -22.68
CA LEU A 18 9.41 10.79 -22.51
C LEU A 18 8.62 12.12 -22.56
N GLY A 19 9.27 13.24 -22.85
CA GLY A 19 8.65 14.56 -23.00
C GLY A 19 8.36 15.29 -21.68
N TYR A 20 9.02 14.92 -20.57
CA TYR A 20 8.80 15.51 -19.26
C TYR A 20 9.95 16.45 -18.86
N ASP A 21 9.73 17.76 -18.97
CA ASP A 21 10.67 18.84 -18.61
C ASP A 21 10.43 19.44 -17.20
N GLY A 22 9.63 18.76 -16.38
CA GLY A 22 9.33 19.20 -15.00
C GLY A 22 10.49 18.96 -14.03
N GLN A 23 10.57 19.78 -12.96
CA GLN A 23 11.49 19.57 -11.84
C GLN A 23 11.41 18.12 -11.33
N PRO A 24 12.53 17.55 -10.80
CA PRO A 24 12.53 16.23 -10.20
C PRO A 24 11.38 16.15 -9.18
N PHE A 25 10.56 15.10 -9.24
CA PHE A 25 9.51 14.92 -8.23
C PHE A 25 10.16 14.99 -6.85
N ALA A 26 9.75 15.99 -6.05
CA ALA A 26 10.20 16.11 -4.68
C ALA A 26 9.82 14.82 -3.93
N TRP A 27 10.74 14.31 -3.12
CA TRP A 27 10.48 13.14 -2.29
C TRP A 27 9.38 13.49 -1.28
N ASP A 28 8.19 12.97 -1.53
CA ASP A 28 7.00 13.19 -0.71
C ASP A 28 6.58 11.83 -0.11
N GLU A 29 6.92 11.63 1.16
CA GLU A 29 6.60 10.40 1.89
C GLU A 29 5.10 10.18 1.99
N ASP A 30 4.32 11.23 2.18
CA ASP A 30 2.88 11.15 2.37
C ASP A 30 2.18 10.73 1.09
N ARG A 31 2.55 11.36 -0.03
CA ARG A 31 2.03 10.99 -1.35
C ARG A 31 2.40 9.56 -1.71
N ARG A 32 3.63 9.13 -1.41
CA ARG A 32 4.06 7.75 -1.67
C ARG A 32 3.34 6.73 -0.80
N ALA A 33 3.00 7.07 0.45
CA ALA A 33 2.23 6.21 1.32
C ALA A 33 0.82 5.97 0.76
N HIS A 34 0.17 7.01 0.23
CA HIS A 34 -1.12 6.89 -0.45
C HIS A 34 -1.04 6.03 -1.72
N LEU A 35 -0.05 6.28 -2.59
CA LEU A 35 0.12 5.50 -3.82
C LEU A 35 0.42 4.02 -3.53
N ARG A 36 1.20 3.72 -2.49
CA ARG A 36 1.42 2.33 -2.05
C ARG A 36 0.13 1.69 -1.54
N ALA A 37 -0.63 2.42 -0.73
CA ALA A 37 -1.90 1.92 -0.22
C ALA A 37 -2.91 1.57 -1.31
N GLU A 38 -3.00 2.41 -2.36
CA GLU A 38 -3.82 2.12 -3.54
C GLU A 38 -3.38 0.84 -4.27
N LEU A 39 -2.07 0.66 -4.44
CA LEU A 39 -1.53 -0.55 -5.05
C LEU A 39 -1.78 -1.79 -4.20
N ASP A 40 -1.55 -1.72 -2.89
CA ASP A 40 -1.78 -2.84 -1.97
C ASP A 40 -3.25 -3.25 -1.94
N GLY A 41 -4.18 -2.27 -1.92
CA GLY A 41 -5.61 -2.50 -2.02
C GLY A 41 -6.02 -3.13 -3.36
N TRP A 42 -5.42 -2.68 -4.48
CA TRP A 42 -5.66 -3.27 -5.79
C TRP A 42 -5.14 -4.71 -5.88
N TYR A 43 -3.92 -4.99 -5.39
CA TYR A 43 -3.38 -6.33 -5.37
C TYR A 43 -4.22 -7.26 -4.50
N ALA A 44 -4.71 -6.78 -3.35
CA ALA A 44 -5.61 -7.57 -2.51
C ALA A 44 -6.84 -8.03 -3.30
N LEU A 45 -7.47 -7.14 -4.08
CA LEU A 45 -8.59 -7.51 -4.94
C LEU A 45 -8.17 -8.45 -6.09
N ALA A 46 -7.02 -8.20 -6.71
CA ALA A 46 -6.50 -9.02 -7.81
C ALA A 46 -6.18 -10.47 -7.39
N TYR A 47 -5.71 -10.64 -6.16
CA TYR A 47 -5.45 -11.95 -5.52
C TYR A 47 -6.69 -12.55 -4.85
N GLY A 48 -7.83 -11.87 -4.86
CA GLY A 48 -9.07 -12.38 -4.31
C GLY A 48 -9.18 -12.29 -2.79
N LEU A 49 -8.33 -11.51 -2.13
CA LEU A 49 -8.42 -11.29 -0.68
C LEU A 49 -9.68 -10.50 -0.34
N THR A 50 -10.40 -11.01 0.66
CA THR A 50 -11.42 -10.27 1.38
C THR A 50 -10.77 -9.19 2.25
N ARG A 51 -11.58 -8.22 2.68
CA ARG A 51 -11.15 -7.15 3.58
C ARG A 51 -10.53 -7.68 4.88
N ASP A 52 -11.10 -8.74 5.43
CA ASP A 52 -10.63 -9.34 6.68
C ASP A 52 -9.34 -10.13 6.51
N GLU A 53 -9.16 -10.81 5.37
CA GLU A 53 -7.88 -11.46 5.01
C GLU A 53 -6.78 -10.42 4.80
N LEU A 54 -7.08 -9.30 4.13
CA LEU A 54 -6.14 -8.18 3.99
C LEU A 54 -5.78 -7.58 5.36
N ARG A 55 -6.77 -7.40 6.23
CA ARG A 55 -6.55 -6.94 7.61
C ARG A 55 -5.66 -7.91 8.39
N TYR A 56 -5.86 -9.21 8.25
CA TYR A 56 -5.03 -10.24 8.86
C TYR A 56 -3.59 -10.20 8.36
N VAL A 57 -3.37 -10.02 7.05
CA VAL A 57 -2.01 -9.89 6.48
C VAL A 57 -1.27 -8.69 7.05
N LEU A 58 -1.96 -7.55 7.20
CA LEU A 58 -1.37 -6.32 7.71
C LEU A 58 -1.13 -6.38 9.22
N ASP A 59 -2.11 -6.88 9.97
CA ASP A 59 -2.08 -6.89 11.42
C ASP A 59 -2.79 -8.14 11.97
N PRO A 60 -2.07 -9.27 12.06
CA PRO A 60 -2.65 -10.52 12.54
C PRO A 60 -3.19 -10.41 13.97
N LYS A 61 -2.57 -9.57 14.81
CA LYS A 61 -2.94 -9.38 16.22
C LYS A 61 -4.27 -8.66 16.40
N ASP A 62 -4.61 -7.79 15.46
CA ASP A 62 -5.89 -7.09 15.43
C ASP A 62 -7.08 -8.03 15.13
N VAL A 63 -6.81 -9.21 14.56
CA VAL A 63 -7.81 -10.24 14.23
C VAL A 63 -7.76 -11.42 15.22
N MET A 64 -6.57 -11.93 15.53
CA MET A 64 -6.35 -13.14 16.34
C MET A 64 -6.11 -12.87 17.83
N GLY A 65 -6.06 -11.59 18.22
CA GLY A 65 -5.76 -11.18 19.60
C GLY A 65 -4.27 -10.98 19.86
N ALA A 66 -3.96 -10.27 20.96
CA ALA A 66 -2.60 -9.88 21.32
C ALA A 66 -1.65 -11.07 21.58
N ASP A 67 -2.20 -12.24 21.89
CA ASP A 67 -1.47 -13.48 22.14
C ASP A 67 -1.00 -14.20 20.86
N TYR A 68 -1.37 -13.68 19.68
CA TYR A 68 -0.93 -14.27 18.42
C TYR A 68 0.57 -13.97 18.18
N PRO A 69 1.41 -15.01 17.98
CA PRO A 69 2.86 -14.85 18.00
C PRO A 69 3.45 -14.22 16.74
N SER A 70 2.69 -14.13 15.63
CA SER A 70 3.21 -13.59 14.37
C SER A 70 2.83 -12.14 14.14
N GLU A 71 3.79 -11.34 13.67
CA GLU A 71 3.59 -9.98 13.17
C GLU A 71 4.24 -9.88 11.79
N THR A 72 3.45 -9.61 10.75
CA THR A 72 3.97 -9.51 9.37
C THR A 72 4.89 -8.29 9.20
N PHE A 73 4.54 -7.17 9.83
CA PHE A 73 5.21 -5.87 9.64
C PHE A 73 5.57 -5.16 10.95
N ARG A 74 6.02 -5.92 11.96
CA ARG A 74 6.37 -5.42 13.31
C ARG A 74 7.12 -4.09 13.33
N VAL A 75 8.22 -4.00 12.58
CA VAL A 75 9.11 -2.84 12.61
C VAL A 75 8.41 -1.62 12.01
N LEU A 76 7.70 -1.81 10.90
CA LEU A 76 6.93 -0.74 10.26
C LEU A 76 5.83 -0.23 11.19
N GLN A 77 5.04 -1.14 11.77
CA GLN A 77 3.97 -0.79 12.70
C GLN A 77 4.51 -0.01 13.91
N LYS A 78 5.62 -0.48 14.52
CA LYS A 78 6.25 0.22 15.65
C LYS A 78 6.73 1.62 15.27
N ASN A 79 7.35 1.77 14.10
CA ASN A 79 7.83 3.06 13.62
C ASN A 79 6.68 4.03 13.31
N GLU A 80 5.59 3.54 12.70
CA GLU A 80 4.41 4.35 12.43
C GLU A 80 3.67 4.74 13.70
N ILE A 81 3.52 3.84 14.67
CA ILE A 81 2.96 4.19 15.98
C ILE A 81 3.82 5.26 16.66
N ALA A 82 5.15 5.15 16.60
CA ALA A 82 6.05 6.15 17.19
C ALA A 82 5.97 7.52 16.47
N LYS A 83 5.83 7.53 15.13
CA LYS A 83 5.83 8.75 14.32
C LYS A 83 4.45 9.42 14.21
N HIS A 84 3.39 8.63 14.17
CA HIS A 84 2.04 9.07 13.83
C HIS A 84 0.98 8.73 14.90
N GLY A 85 1.33 7.94 15.93
CA GLY A 85 0.38 7.49 16.96
C GLY A 85 -0.60 6.41 16.48
N GLU A 86 -0.54 6.02 15.22
CA GLU A 86 -1.40 5.01 14.61
C GLU A 86 -0.62 4.11 13.65
N TYR A 87 -1.16 2.92 13.37
CA TYR A 87 -0.67 2.10 12.28
C TYR A 87 -1.21 2.64 10.94
N ARG A 88 -0.64 3.76 10.48
CA ARG A 88 -1.12 4.55 9.34
C ARG A 88 -1.22 3.73 8.05
N THR A 89 -0.25 2.86 7.77
CA THR A 89 -0.28 1.98 6.60
C THR A 89 -1.55 1.11 6.58
N ARG A 90 -1.90 0.49 7.71
CA ARG A 90 -3.12 -0.33 7.83
C ARG A 90 -4.37 0.48 7.49
N ARG A 91 -4.50 1.69 8.04
CA ARG A 91 -5.64 2.57 7.78
C ARG A 91 -5.73 2.96 6.30
N LEU A 92 -4.62 3.34 5.69
CA LEU A 92 -4.58 3.77 4.29
C LEU A 92 -4.89 2.63 3.33
N VAL A 93 -4.29 1.46 3.52
CA VAL A 93 -4.50 0.29 2.66
C VAL A 93 -5.95 -0.19 2.71
N LEU A 94 -6.54 -0.27 3.91
CA LEU A 94 -7.94 -0.65 4.06
C LEU A 94 -8.88 0.42 3.47
N ALA A 95 -8.59 1.70 3.64
CA ALA A 95 -9.38 2.77 3.03
C ALA A 95 -9.32 2.73 1.50
N ALA A 96 -8.14 2.43 0.92
CA ALA A 96 -7.99 2.27 -0.51
C ALA A 96 -8.74 1.05 -1.05
N TYR A 97 -8.69 -0.08 -0.32
CA TYR A 97 -9.49 -1.26 -0.62
C TYR A 97 -10.98 -0.93 -0.62
N ASP A 98 -11.48 -0.28 0.43
CA ASP A 98 -12.88 0.10 0.57
C ASP A 98 -13.32 1.05 -0.56
N ALA A 99 -12.45 1.99 -0.98
CA ALA A 99 -12.68 2.88 -2.11
C ALA A 99 -12.77 2.13 -3.45
N LEU A 100 -11.88 1.17 -3.70
CA LEU A 100 -11.89 0.34 -4.91
C LEU A 100 -13.15 -0.53 -4.99
N VAL A 101 -13.56 -1.11 -3.86
CA VAL A 101 -14.79 -1.91 -3.78
C VAL A 101 -16.03 -1.04 -4.03
N THR A 102 -16.07 0.15 -3.44
CA THR A 102 -17.15 1.12 -3.67
C THR A 102 -17.17 1.59 -5.13
N GLY A 103 -16.01 1.69 -5.78
CA GLY A 103 -15.85 1.97 -7.21
C GLY A 103 -16.25 0.83 -8.15
N GLY A 104 -16.76 -0.29 -7.63
CA GLY A 104 -17.26 -1.41 -8.41
C GLY A 104 -16.25 -2.54 -8.66
N MET A 105 -15.02 -2.42 -8.16
CA MET A 105 -14.05 -3.50 -8.22
C MET A 105 -14.47 -4.61 -7.24
N ARG A 106 -14.38 -5.87 -7.65
CA ARG A 106 -14.63 -7.00 -6.76
C ARG A 106 -13.39 -7.88 -6.63
N PRO A 107 -13.20 -8.56 -5.50
CA PRO A 107 -12.15 -9.56 -5.38
C PRO A 107 -12.30 -10.59 -6.50
N ARG A 108 -11.20 -10.94 -7.15
CA ARG A 108 -11.19 -11.99 -8.15
C ARG A 108 -11.39 -13.34 -7.44
N THR A 109 -12.62 -13.85 -7.47
CA THR A 109 -12.99 -15.13 -6.82
C THR A 109 -12.70 -16.36 -7.69
N GLU A 110 -12.27 -16.17 -8.94
CA GLU A 110 -11.98 -17.26 -9.87
C GLU A 110 -10.49 -17.64 -9.82
N GLY A 111 -10.21 -18.76 -9.13
CA GLY A 111 -8.98 -19.54 -9.29
C GLY A 111 -7.92 -19.40 -8.19
N TYR A 112 -8.23 -19.78 -6.95
CA TYR A 112 -7.32 -20.50 -6.01
C TYR A 112 -8.08 -20.77 -4.69
N ARG A 113 -9.12 -21.59 -4.74
CA ARG A 113 -9.78 -22.13 -3.54
C ARG A 113 -9.81 -23.65 -3.62
#